data_AF-A0A225VY36-F1
#
_entry.id   AF-A0A225VY36-F1
#
_cell.length_a   1.000
_cell.length_b   1.000
_cell.length_c   1.000
_cell.angle_alpha   90.00
_cell.angle_beta   90.00
_cell.angle_gamma   90.00
#
_symmetry.space_group_name_H-M   'P 1'
#
loop_
_entity.id
_entity.type
_entity.pdbx_description
1 polymer ?
#
loop_
_entity_poly.entity_id
_entity_poly.type
_entity_poly.pdbx_seq_one_letter_code
_entity_poly.pdbx_strand_id
1 'polypeptide(L)'
;DDLNDYLVRAFGADQVVVMERQNDFARLKVRSRNNEVKLSKMFALVEDVKTKMHIREYSVSQTTLEQIFNSFASQQEEEKGAVRGVY
;
A
#
# COMPACT_ATOMS: atom_id res chain seq x y z
N ASP A 1 -10.60 -1.70 14.91
CA ASP A 1 -10.20 -2.85 14.09
C ASP A 1 -8.83 -3.32 14.57
N ASP A 2 -8.77 -4.46 15.26
CA ASP A 2 -7.56 -4.94 15.95
C ASP A 2 -6.38 -5.23 15.02
N LEU A 3 -6.64 -5.61 13.77
CA LEU A 3 -5.60 -5.82 12.76
C LEU A 3 -4.98 -4.50 12.33
N ASN A 4 -5.81 -3.49 12.06
CA ASN A 4 -5.30 -2.17 11.72
C ASN A 4 -4.48 -1.56 12.86
N ASP A 5 -4.94 -1.64 14.11
CA ASP A 5 -4.16 -1.14 15.26
C ASP A 5 -2.82 -1.87 15.40
N TYR A 6 -2.83 -3.20 15.24
CA TYR A 6 -1.61 -4.02 15.30
C TYR A 6 -0.61 -3.66 14.19
N LEU A 7 -1.08 -3.53 12.95
CA LEU A 7 -0.23 -3.18 11.82
C LEU A 7 0.32 -1.74 11.95
N VAL A 8 -0.51 -0.80 12.38
CA VAL A 8 -0.10 0.58 12.66
C VAL A 8 0.94 0.63 13.79
N ARG A 9 0.81 -0.19 14.83
CA ARG A 9 1.82 -0.32 15.89
C ARG A 9 3.12 -0.96 15.40
N ALA A 10 3.05 -1.92 14.49
CA ALA A 10 4.22 -2.67 14.03
C ALA A 10 5.02 -1.92 12.94
N PHE A 11 4.35 -1.18 12.05
CA PHE A 11 4.94 -0.52 10.89
C PHE A 11 4.80 1.00 10.86
N GLY A 12 3.89 1.57 11.66
CA GLY A 12 3.54 2.98 11.64
C GLY A 12 2.35 3.28 10.71
N ALA A 13 1.50 4.23 11.11
CA ALA A 13 0.27 4.59 10.38
C ALA A 13 0.50 5.10 8.95
N ASP A 14 1.69 5.62 8.66
CA ASP A 14 2.05 6.15 7.34
C ASP A 14 2.47 5.05 6.34
N GLN A 15 2.99 3.93 6.85
CA GLN A 15 3.65 2.90 6.04
C GLN A 15 2.70 1.74 5.68
N VAL A 16 1.60 1.57 6.42
CA VAL A 16 0.62 0.51 6.18
C VAL A 16 -0.79 1.04 6.19
N VAL A 17 -1.56 0.63 5.20
CA VAL A 17 -2.98 0.95 5.09
C VAL A 17 -3.75 -0.35 4.88
N VAL A 18 -4.74 -0.60 5.72
CA VAL A 18 -5.74 -1.65 5.47
C VAL A 18 -6.72 -1.11 4.44
N MET A 19 -6.72 -1.71 3.26
CA MET A 19 -7.59 -1.30 2.14
C MET A 19 -8.96 -1.96 2.23
N GLU A 20 -8.99 -3.21 2.66
CA GLU A 20 -10.23 -3.97 2.78
C GLU A 20 -10.08 -4.99 3.92
N ARG A 21 -11.14 -5.14 4.71
CA ARG A 21 -11.27 -6.23 5.67
C ARG A 21 -12.71 -6.74 5.61
N GLN A 22 -12.89 -7.96 5.12
CA GLN A 22 -14.19 -8.62 5.04
C GLN A 22 -14.08 -10.05 5.56
N ASN A 23 -14.84 -10.37 6.60
CA ASN A 23 -14.88 -11.71 7.20
C ASN A 23 -13.44 -12.20 7.52
N ASP A 24 -12.96 -13.25 6.88
CA ASP A 24 -11.60 -13.79 7.06
C ASP A 24 -10.57 -13.29 6.01
N PHE A 25 -10.94 -12.32 5.17
CA PHE A 25 -10.09 -11.75 4.12
C PHE A 25 -9.61 -10.34 4.46
N ALA A 26 -8.31 -10.08 4.30
CA ALA A 26 -7.72 -8.76 4.48
C ALA A 26 -6.81 -8.34 3.32
N ARG A 27 -6.97 -7.10 2.85
CA ARG A 27 -6.10 -6.49 1.84
C ARG A 27 -5.29 -5.35 2.46
N LEU A 28 -3.98 -5.52 2.43
CA LEU A 28 -3.01 -4.63 3.05
C LEU A 28 -2.18 -3.95 1.97
N LYS A 29 -2.05 -2.63 2.04
CA LYS A 29 -1.16 -1.86 1.17
C LYS A 29 0.02 -1.32 1.96
N VAL A 30 1.22 -1.64 1.51
CA VAL A 30 2.47 -1.13 2.06
C VAL A 30 2.94 0.05 1.22
N ARG A 31 3.10 1.19 1.87
CA ARG A 31 3.80 2.35 1.34
C ARG A 31 5.19 2.26 1.93
N SER A 32 6.18 1.91 1.12
CA SER A 32 7.57 1.82 1.60
C SER A 32 8.34 2.94 0.95
N ARG A 33 8.48 4.06 1.66
CA ARG A 33 9.09 5.29 1.11
C ARG A 33 10.59 5.14 0.84
N ASN A 34 11.25 4.22 1.54
CA ASN A 34 12.71 4.00 1.44
C ASN A 34 13.10 2.51 1.57
N ASN A 35 12.20 1.59 1.21
CA ASN A 35 12.37 0.15 1.42
C ASN A 35 12.55 -0.26 2.90
N GLU A 36 12.22 0.65 3.84
CA GLU A 36 12.27 0.42 5.29
C GLU A 36 11.32 -0.68 5.74
N VAL A 37 10.14 -0.74 5.11
CA VAL A 37 9.21 -1.84 5.29
C VAL A 37 9.44 -2.85 4.18
N LYS A 38 10.09 -3.97 4.53
CA LYS A 38 10.23 -5.14 3.66
C LYS A 38 8.93 -5.94 3.67
N LEU A 39 8.45 -6.31 2.48
CA LEU A 39 7.31 -7.22 2.32
C LEU A 39 7.47 -8.50 3.14
N SER A 40 8.67 -9.07 3.18
CA SER A 40 8.97 -10.27 3.98
C SER A 40 8.66 -10.10 5.47
N LYS A 41 8.89 -8.91 6.04
CA LYS A 41 8.54 -8.61 7.43
C LYS A 41 7.03 -8.47 7.62
N MET A 42 6.32 -7.91 6.63
CA MET A 42 4.86 -7.84 6.61
C MET A 42 4.23 -9.24 6.58
N PHE A 43 4.69 -10.10 5.68
CA PHE A 43 4.24 -11.50 5.63
C PHE A 43 4.49 -12.24 6.94
N ALA A 44 5.70 -12.14 7.50
CA ALA A 44 6.02 -12.78 8.77
C ALA A 44 5.11 -12.31 9.94
N LEU A 45 4.81 -11.01 10.00
CA LEU A 45 3.94 -10.45 11.04
C LEU A 45 2.48 -10.87 10.88
N VAL A 46 1.96 -10.89 9.65
CA VAL A 46 0.58 -11.31 9.38
C VAL A 46 0.42 -12.81 9.61
N GLU A 47 1.42 -13.64 9.27
CA GLU A 47 1.42 -15.08 9.55
C GLU A 47 1.42 -15.38 11.07
N ASP A 48 2.13 -14.61 11.89
CA ASP A 48 2.16 -14.81 13.35
C ASP A 48 0.79 -14.52 14.01
N VAL A 49 0.08 -13.52 13.50
CA VAL A 49 -1.22 -13.11 14.05
C VAL A 49 -2.42 -13.69 13.32
N LYS A 50 -2.21 -14.34 12.18
CA LYS A 50 -3.24 -14.95 11.33
C LYS A 50 -4.23 -15.81 12.10
N THR A 51 -3.72 -16.72 12.93
CA THR A 51 -4.56 -17.63 13.74
C THR A 51 -5.28 -16.89 14.87
N LYS A 52 -4.64 -15.87 15.47
CA LYS A 52 -5.22 -15.06 16.55
C LYS A 52 -6.30 -14.10 16.06
N MET A 53 -6.20 -13.65 14.82
CA MET A 53 -7.09 -12.66 14.22
C MET A 53 -8.12 -13.24 13.23
N HIS A 54 -8.21 -14.57 13.14
CA HIS A 54 -9.11 -15.28 12.22
C HIS A 54 -8.97 -14.79 10.76
N ILE A 55 -7.72 -14.70 10.28
CA ILE A 55 -7.44 -14.33 8.88
C ILE A 55 -7.17 -15.62 8.11
N ARG A 56 -8.11 -16.08 7.30
CA ARG A 56 -7.85 -17.24 6.42
C ARG A 56 -6.92 -16.86 5.29
N GLU A 57 -7.19 -15.72 4.68
CA GLU A 57 -6.60 -15.30 3.42
C GLU A 57 -6.27 -13.81 3.49
N TYR A 58 -5.09 -13.42 3.00
CA TYR A 58 -4.71 -12.01 2.95
C TYR A 58 -3.88 -11.72 1.71
N SER A 59 -3.94 -10.47 1.27
CA SER A 59 -3.13 -9.96 0.18
C SER A 59 -2.34 -8.75 0.64
N VAL A 60 -1.04 -8.74 0.37
CA VAL A 60 -0.16 -7.62 0.66
C VAL A 60 0.32 -7.04 -0.66
N SER A 61 0.11 -5.74 -0.87
CA SER A 61 0.55 -5.03 -2.07
C SER A 61 1.50 -3.90 -1.68
N GLN A 62 2.74 -3.90 -2.19
CA GLN A 62 3.67 -2.78 -2.03
C GLN A 62 3.54 -1.83 -3.23
N THR A 63 3.60 -0.52 -2.99
CA THR A 63 3.73 0.47 -4.09
C THR A 63 5.22 0.77 -4.28
N THR A 64 5.82 0.32 -5.38
CA THR A 64 7.26 0.44 -5.66
C THR A 64 7.61 1.79 -6.32
N LEU A 65 8.91 2.14 -6.40
CA LEU A 65 9.40 3.35 -7.08
C LEU A 65 8.96 3.45 -8.56
N GLU A 66 8.73 2.31 -9.22
CA GLU A 66 8.14 2.23 -10.56
C GLU A 66 6.68 2.73 -10.62
N GLN A 67 5.91 2.60 -9.53
CA GLN A 67 4.55 3.13 -9.44
C GLN A 67 4.53 4.66 -9.21
N ILE A 68 5.58 5.23 -8.61
CA ILE A 68 5.77 6.68 -8.53
C ILE A 68 6.24 7.20 -9.90
N PHE A 69 7.15 6.49 -10.58
CA PHE A 69 7.61 6.85 -11.93
C PHE A 69 6.49 6.80 -12.99
N ASN A 70 5.64 5.76 -13.01
CA ASN A 70 4.47 5.71 -13.89
C ASN A 70 3.42 6.78 -13.56
N SER A 71 3.20 7.09 -12.28
CA SER A 71 2.25 8.15 -11.89
C SER A 71 2.74 9.55 -12.27
N PHE A 72 4.06 9.77 -12.32
CA PHE A 72 4.69 11.00 -12.85
C PHE A 72 4.62 11.08 -14.38
N ALA A 73 4.70 9.95 -15.09
CA ALA A 73 4.58 9.91 -16.55
C ALA A 73 3.14 10.16 -17.03
N SER A 74 2.14 9.58 -16.36
CA SER A 74 0.71 9.78 -16.70
C SER A 74 0.20 11.19 -16.46
N GLN A 75 0.86 11.98 -15.59
CA GLN A 75 0.47 13.37 -15.33
C GLN A 75 0.96 14.35 -16.41
N GLN A 76 1.90 13.96 -17.28
CA GLN A 76 2.44 14.84 -18.34
C GLN A 76 1.62 14.84 -19.64
N GLU A 77 0.73 13.87 -19.87
CA GLU A 77 -0.11 13.85 -21.08
C GLU A 77 -1.32 14.78 -21.00
N GLU A 78 -1.71 15.24 -19.80
CA GLU A 78 -2.84 16.15 -19.59
C GLU A 78 -2.47 17.64 -19.82
N GLU A 79 -1.18 17.97 -19.97
CA GLU A 79 -0.68 19.33 -20.29
C GLU A 79 -0.47 19.59 -21.81
N LYS A 80 -1.00 18.76 -22.72
CA LYS A 80 -1.09 19.12 -24.15
C LYS A 80 -2.30 20.03 -24.47
N GLY A 81 -2.62 20.93 -23.55
CA GLY A 81 -3.83 21.75 -23.58
C GLY A 81 -3.61 23.25 -23.68
N ALA A 82 -2.50 23.74 -24.26
CA ALA A 82 -2.36 25.19 -24.49
C ALA A 82 -1.33 25.56 -25.58
N VAL A 83 -1.52 25.12 -26.83
CA VAL A 83 -0.94 25.86 -27.97
C VAL A 83 -1.93 26.95 -28.40
N ARG A 84 -2.05 28.00 -27.58
CA ARG A 84 -2.64 29.26 -28.03
C ARG A 84 -1.63 29.93 -28.96
N GLY A 85 -1.74 29.62 -30.25
CA GLY A 85 -1.04 30.33 -31.31
C GLY A 85 -1.43 31.80 -31.26
N VAL A 86 -0.45 32.64 -30.95
CA VAL A 86 -0.50 34.10 -31.10
C VAL A 86 -0.43 34.42 -32.61
N TYR A 87 -1.46 35.12 -33.11
CA TYR A 87 -1.45 35.80 -34.40
C TYR A 87 -1.04 37.25 -34.19
#